data_AF-A0A7V9LYL9-F1
#
_entry.id   AF-A0A7V9LYL9-F1
#
_cell.length_a   1.000
_cell.length_b   1.000
_cell.length_c   1.000
_cell.angle_alpha   90.00
_cell.angle_beta   90.00
_cell.angle_gamma   90.00
#
_symmetry.space_group_name_H-M   'P 1'
#
loop_
_entity.id
_entity.type
_entity.pdbx_description
1 polymer ?
#
loop_
_entity_poly.entity_id
_entity_poly.type
_entity_poly.pdbx_seq_one_letter_code
_entity_poly.pdbx_strand_id
1 'polypeptide(L)'
;MTSPPSSQGVRHAPIHPPRCRRRRRGTRRHARLGGLGPARLGGHRRVRRPALKVQQAAGTSAAAIQSAVDAFRAELGDLNPNEPGSFGSGRREINWDGVPDALAAPNLLPADFFNVNSPRGAVLSTRTGRFQVSANAGIGPIEFDNLAAGNSAQFAAFSPQRLFTQLGSTTTEVDFFVPGSTTPATTHGFGAVFTDVDRPGSTIEYYDIDGQLLGAFDIPVSPGRQTLSFLGVSFPSAVLASVRITSGKVSPQLSERAGPDTVAMDDFVYGEPIA
;
A
#
# COMPACT_ATOMS: atom_id res chain seq x y z
N MET A 1 45.35 -13.87 44.00
CA MET A 1 44.00 -13.49 44.46
C MET A 1 43.06 -13.71 43.28
N THR A 2 42.77 -14.97 42.95
CA THR A 2 41.65 -15.83 43.43
C THR A 2 40.41 -15.68 42.56
N SER A 3 40.42 -16.39 41.43
CA SER A 3 39.27 -17.01 40.79
C SER A 3 38.77 -18.22 41.60
N PRO A 4 37.51 -18.64 41.42
CA PRO A 4 37.15 -20.05 41.56
C PRO A 4 36.16 -20.50 40.43
N PRO A 5 35.71 -21.77 40.33
CA PRO A 5 36.27 -22.69 39.35
C PRO A 5 35.25 -23.32 38.39
N SER A 6 35.80 -23.96 37.36
CA SER A 6 35.12 -24.87 36.42
C SER A 6 34.65 -26.16 37.10
N SER A 7 33.48 -26.69 36.71
CA SER A 7 33.12 -28.09 36.95
C SER A 7 32.65 -28.79 35.68
N GLN A 8 33.29 -29.92 35.42
CA GLN A 8 32.96 -31.02 34.51
C GLN A 8 31.49 -31.46 34.70
N GLY A 9 30.70 -31.92 33.73
CA GLY A 9 30.99 -32.91 32.70
C GLY A 9 30.32 -34.23 33.09
N VAL A 10 29.07 -34.49 32.66
CA VAL A 10 28.46 -35.83 32.70
C VAL A 10 27.50 -36.01 31.54
N ARG A 11 27.87 -36.88 30.59
CA ARG A 11 26.98 -37.50 29.59
C ARG A 11 26.48 -38.81 30.20
N HIS A 12 25.18 -39.07 30.17
CA HIS A 12 24.63 -40.41 30.36
C HIS A 12 23.56 -40.75 29.31
N ALA A 13 23.70 -41.97 28.81
CA ALA A 13 23.02 -42.60 27.69
C ALA A 13 21.56 -43.01 27.98
N PRO A 14 20.74 -43.33 26.95
CA PRO A 14 19.34 -43.69 27.11
C PRO A 14 19.15 -45.13 27.62
N ILE A 15 18.16 -45.31 28.50
CA ILE A 15 17.77 -46.59 29.10
C ILE A 15 16.52 -47.14 28.39
N HIS A 16 16.66 -48.31 27.74
CA HIS A 16 15.58 -49.27 27.43
C HIS A 16 15.78 -50.50 28.32
N PRO A 17 14.74 -51.15 28.87
CA PRO A 17 14.14 -52.36 28.26
C PRO A 17 12.67 -52.63 28.76
N PRO A 18 12.02 -53.83 28.64
CA PRO A 18 12.35 -55.06 27.90
C PRO A 18 11.24 -55.58 26.95
N ARG A 19 11.67 -56.52 26.11
CA ARG A 19 10.89 -57.38 25.23
C ARG A 19 9.99 -58.34 26.04
N CYS A 20 8.72 -58.45 25.65
CA CYS A 20 7.85 -59.55 26.06
C CYS A 20 7.67 -60.53 24.88
N ARG A 21 8.23 -61.74 25.04
CA ARG A 21 8.00 -62.89 24.15
C ARG A 21 6.64 -63.51 24.47
N ARG A 22 5.81 -63.74 23.46
CA ARG A 22 4.79 -64.82 23.52
C ARG A 22 4.74 -65.60 22.22
N ARG A 23 5.10 -66.89 22.33
CA ARG A 23 4.88 -67.96 21.35
C ARG A 23 3.38 -68.31 21.30
N ARG A 24 2.86 -68.61 20.11
CA ARG A 24 1.83 -69.65 19.82
C ARG A 24 1.84 -69.85 18.29
N ARG A 25 2.43 -70.95 17.79
CA ARG A 25 1.79 -72.17 17.25
C ARG A 25 0.68 -71.88 16.22
N GLY A 26 0.87 -72.45 15.03
CA GLY A 26 0.14 -72.10 13.82
C GLY A 26 -1.11 -72.92 13.55
N THR A 27 -1.72 -72.65 12.40
CA THR A 27 -2.54 -73.59 11.62
C THR A 27 -2.74 -73.00 10.23
N ARG A 28 -2.45 -73.79 9.19
CA ARG A 28 -2.76 -73.50 7.79
C ARG A 28 -4.28 -73.43 7.61
N ARG A 29 -4.79 -72.40 6.92
CA ARG A 29 -6.02 -72.49 6.12
C ARG A 29 -5.89 -71.63 4.87
N HIS A 30 -6.19 -72.25 3.74
CA HIS A 30 -6.36 -71.64 2.43
C HIS A 30 -7.50 -70.61 2.47
N ALA A 31 -7.28 -69.40 1.95
CA ALA A 31 -8.35 -68.49 1.58
C ALA A 31 -7.92 -67.59 0.41
N ARG A 32 -8.69 -67.76 -0.67
CA ARG A 32 -8.84 -67.06 -1.95
C ARG A 32 -8.28 -65.63 -2.08
N LEU A 33 -7.69 -65.38 -3.25
CA LEU A 33 -7.46 -64.05 -3.82
C LEU A 33 -8.77 -63.25 -3.88
N GLY A 34 -8.78 -62.08 -3.25
CA GLY A 34 -9.76 -61.02 -3.47
C GLY A 34 -9.01 -59.77 -3.92
N GLY A 35 -9.36 -59.26 -5.09
CA GLY A 35 -8.67 -58.15 -5.76
C GLY A 35 -8.71 -56.84 -4.98
N LEU A 36 -7.55 -56.21 -4.85
CA LEU A 36 -7.40 -54.81 -4.45
C LEU A 36 -7.85 -53.93 -5.62
N GLY A 37 -9.05 -53.34 -5.49
CA GLY A 37 -9.44 -52.19 -6.31
C GLY A 37 -8.58 -50.97 -5.94
N PRO A 38 -8.25 -50.08 -6.89
CA PRO A 38 -7.37 -48.96 -6.64
C PRO A 38 -8.01 -48.00 -5.63
N ALA A 39 -7.25 -47.65 -4.59
CA ALA A 39 -7.60 -46.59 -3.66
C ALA A 39 -7.72 -45.27 -4.45
N ARG A 40 -8.95 -44.74 -4.56
CA ARG A 40 -9.17 -43.37 -5.01
C ARG A 40 -8.54 -42.42 -3.99
N LEU A 41 -7.35 -41.93 -4.30
CA LEU A 41 -6.78 -40.74 -3.69
C LEU A 41 -7.78 -39.58 -3.95
N GLY A 42 -8.55 -39.22 -2.92
CA GLY A 42 -9.38 -38.03 -2.94
C GLY A 42 -8.48 -36.82 -3.15
N GLY A 43 -8.48 -36.27 -4.36
CA GLY A 43 -7.79 -35.03 -4.66
C GLY A 43 -8.40 -33.92 -3.81
N HIS A 44 -7.69 -33.50 -2.77
CA HIS A 44 -7.98 -32.24 -2.11
C HIS A 44 -7.75 -31.14 -3.13
N ARG A 45 -8.83 -30.69 -3.78
CA ARG A 45 -8.83 -29.51 -4.63
C ARG A 45 -8.52 -28.33 -3.71
N ARG A 46 -7.23 -27.95 -3.67
CA ARG A 46 -6.74 -26.79 -2.94
C ARG A 46 -7.45 -25.56 -3.55
N VAL A 47 -8.50 -25.07 -2.88
CA VAL A 47 -9.16 -23.83 -3.27
C VAL A 47 -8.11 -22.74 -3.11
N ARG A 48 -7.57 -22.23 -4.22
CA ARG A 48 -6.74 -21.03 -4.20
C ARG A 48 -7.64 -19.89 -3.76
N ARG A 49 -7.47 -19.43 -2.52
CA ARG A 49 -8.01 -18.12 -2.12
C ARG A 49 -7.34 -17.07 -3.01
N PRO A 50 -8.07 -16.10 -3.56
CA PRO A 50 -7.44 -15.00 -4.27
C PRO A 50 -6.47 -14.31 -3.30
N ALA A 51 -5.25 -14.05 -3.76
CA ALA A 51 -4.25 -13.32 -2.99
C ALA A 51 -4.35 -11.83 -3.31
N LEU A 52 -3.82 -10.98 -2.43
CA LEU A 52 -3.58 -9.57 -2.77
C LEU A 52 -2.72 -9.49 -4.04
N LYS A 53 -2.90 -8.43 -4.81
CA LYS A 53 -2.09 -8.13 -5.99
C LYS A 53 -1.35 -6.81 -5.78
N VAL A 54 -0.15 -6.73 -6.34
CA VAL A 54 0.69 -5.53 -6.29
C VAL A 54 0.97 -5.10 -7.72
N GLN A 55 0.67 -3.85 -8.03
CA GLN A 55 1.04 -3.17 -9.26
C GLN A 55 2.06 -2.10 -8.91
N GLN A 56 3.21 -2.11 -9.59
CA GLN A 56 4.26 -1.14 -9.33
C GLN A 56 5.09 -0.92 -10.59
N ALA A 57 5.55 0.31 -10.78
CA ALA A 57 6.48 0.69 -11.84
C ALA A 57 7.22 1.96 -11.44
N ALA A 58 8.40 2.18 -12.02
CA ALA A 58 9.10 3.45 -11.90
C ALA A 58 9.83 3.75 -13.21
N GLY A 59 10.02 5.03 -13.50
CA GLY A 59 10.77 5.46 -14.68
C GLY A 59 10.77 6.97 -14.88
N THR A 60 11.35 7.39 -15.99
CA THR A 60 11.64 8.81 -16.26
C THR A 60 10.48 9.57 -16.94
N SER A 61 9.28 8.99 -17.00
CA SER A 61 8.11 9.63 -17.65
C SER A 61 6.79 8.97 -17.23
N ALA A 62 5.68 9.67 -17.47
CA ALA A 62 4.33 9.14 -17.21
C ALA A 62 4.08 7.83 -18.00
N ALA A 63 4.54 7.77 -19.25
CA ALA A 63 4.43 6.59 -20.09
C ALA A 63 5.14 5.36 -19.50
N ALA A 64 6.23 5.55 -18.73
CA ALA A 64 6.96 4.45 -18.12
C ALA A 64 6.17 3.75 -17.00
N ILE A 65 5.28 4.47 -16.31
CA ILE A 65 4.46 3.91 -15.23
C ILE A 65 3.00 3.63 -15.63
N GLN A 66 2.55 4.20 -16.76
CA GLN A 66 1.16 4.14 -17.24
C GLN A 66 0.56 2.73 -17.21
N SER A 67 1.30 1.73 -17.71
CA SER A 67 0.80 0.36 -17.76
C SER A 67 0.48 -0.25 -16.38
N ALA A 68 1.24 0.11 -15.34
CA ALA A 68 0.99 -0.36 -13.98
C ALA A 68 -0.20 0.38 -13.35
N VAL A 69 -0.32 1.69 -13.60
CA VAL A 69 -1.48 2.49 -13.17
C VAL A 69 -2.75 1.95 -13.82
N ASP A 70 -2.73 1.69 -15.13
CA ASP A 70 -3.90 1.19 -15.86
C ASP A 70 -4.28 -0.24 -15.46
N ALA A 71 -3.28 -1.10 -15.20
CA ALA A 71 -3.53 -2.43 -14.64
C ALA A 71 -4.22 -2.33 -13.27
N PHE A 72 -3.78 -1.40 -12.41
CA PHE A 72 -4.39 -1.17 -11.11
C PHE A 72 -5.81 -0.59 -11.23
N ARG A 73 -6.02 0.41 -12.10
CA ARG A 73 -7.36 0.94 -12.41
C ARG A 73 -8.30 -0.17 -12.88
N ALA A 74 -7.84 -1.06 -13.76
CA ALA A 74 -8.63 -2.18 -14.27
C ALA A 74 -8.96 -3.23 -13.18
N GLU A 75 -8.06 -3.43 -12.21
CA GLU A 75 -8.33 -4.30 -11.05
C GLU A 75 -9.42 -3.74 -10.15
N LEU A 76 -9.46 -2.41 -9.98
CA LEU A 76 -10.45 -1.74 -9.13
C LEU A 76 -11.82 -1.55 -9.80
N GLY A 77 -11.83 -1.49 -11.14
CA GLY A 77 -13.03 -1.35 -11.94
C GLY A 77 -13.29 0.07 -12.43
N ASP A 78 -14.50 0.32 -12.93
CA ASP A 78 -14.89 1.57 -13.58
C ASP A 78 -14.80 2.78 -12.65
N LEU A 79 -14.49 3.95 -13.22
CA LEU A 79 -14.42 5.20 -12.47
C LEU A 79 -15.84 5.67 -12.11
N ASN A 80 -16.09 5.82 -10.81
CA ASN A 80 -17.35 6.34 -10.31
C ASN A 80 -17.38 7.88 -10.35
N PRO A 81 -18.58 8.47 -10.50
CA PRO A 81 -18.74 9.93 -10.45
C PRO A 81 -18.46 10.46 -9.04
N ASN A 82 -18.10 11.74 -8.93
CA ASN A 82 -17.71 12.40 -7.66
C ASN A 82 -18.91 12.87 -6.84
N GLU A 83 -19.89 11.98 -6.65
CA GLU A 83 -21.15 12.27 -5.94
C GLU A 83 -21.17 11.62 -4.54
N PRO A 84 -21.95 12.18 -3.59
CA PRO A 84 -22.20 11.56 -2.30
C PRO A 84 -22.80 10.15 -2.42
N GLY A 85 -22.47 9.29 -1.46
CA GLY A 85 -22.89 7.90 -1.41
C GLY A 85 -21.90 6.94 -2.07
N SER A 86 -22.15 5.65 -1.82
CA SER A 86 -21.35 4.56 -2.38
C SER A 86 -22.05 3.91 -3.57
N PHE A 87 -21.29 3.59 -4.61
CA PHE A 87 -21.77 2.86 -5.80
C PHE A 87 -21.61 1.34 -5.68
N GLY A 88 -21.09 0.83 -4.55
CA GLY A 88 -20.96 -0.59 -4.24
C GLY A 88 -19.84 -1.35 -4.99
N SER A 89 -19.35 -0.82 -6.11
CA SER A 89 -18.21 -1.36 -6.88
C SER A 89 -17.55 -0.26 -7.71
N GLY A 90 -16.43 -0.56 -8.38
CA GLY A 90 -15.67 0.41 -9.15
C GLY A 90 -14.59 1.10 -8.32
N ARG A 91 -14.16 2.29 -8.77
CA ARG A 91 -13.05 3.04 -8.17
C ARG A 91 -13.33 4.53 -8.06
N ARG A 92 -12.58 5.19 -7.18
CA ARG A 92 -12.44 6.65 -7.06
C ARG A 92 -11.01 7.04 -7.37
N GLU A 93 -10.85 8.28 -7.80
CA GLU A 93 -9.55 8.81 -8.22
C GLU A 93 -9.43 10.28 -7.82
N ILE A 94 -8.27 10.65 -7.27
CA ILE A 94 -7.93 12.03 -6.90
C ILE A 94 -6.68 12.44 -7.67
N ASN A 95 -6.90 13.26 -8.69
CA ASN A 95 -5.86 13.86 -9.55
C ASN A 95 -5.55 15.32 -9.20
N TRP A 96 -6.07 15.83 -8.07
CA TRP A 96 -5.80 17.17 -7.51
C TRP A 96 -6.26 18.39 -8.34
N ASP A 97 -6.50 18.25 -9.63
CA ASP A 97 -6.87 19.32 -10.56
C ASP A 97 -8.26 19.93 -10.29
N GLY A 98 -9.14 19.19 -9.62
CA GLY A 98 -10.45 19.69 -9.19
C GLY A 98 -10.41 20.68 -8.01
N VAL A 99 -9.23 20.90 -7.40
CA VAL A 99 -9.08 21.84 -6.29
C VAL A 99 -9.13 23.28 -6.84
N PRO A 100 -9.95 24.21 -6.30
CA PRO A 100 -9.91 25.61 -6.73
C PRO A 100 -8.56 26.28 -6.44
N ASP A 101 -8.12 27.25 -7.25
CA ASP A 101 -6.84 27.97 -7.02
C ASP A 101 -6.77 28.63 -5.63
N ALA A 102 -7.91 29.07 -5.09
CA ALA A 102 -8.00 29.64 -3.74
C ALA A 102 -7.67 28.63 -2.61
N LEU A 103 -7.68 27.33 -2.91
CA LEU A 103 -7.30 26.24 -2.01
C LEU A 103 -6.03 25.51 -2.48
N ALA A 104 -5.35 26.06 -3.48
CA ALA A 104 -4.06 25.60 -3.97
C ALA A 104 -2.94 26.53 -3.49
N ALA A 105 -1.70 26.12 -3.76
CA ALA A 105 -0.49 26.84 -3.42
C ALA A 105 -0.61 28.35 -3.69
N PRO A 106 -0.28 29.22 -2.72
CA PRO A 106 0.33 28.94 -1.41
C PRO A 106 -0.68 28.60 -0.28
N ASN A 107 -1.96 28.44 -0.57
CA ASN A 107 -2.99 28.14 0.41
C ASN A 107 -2.99 26.66 0.82
N LEU A 108 -3.57 26.38 1.98
CA LEU A 108 -3.72 25.01 2.49
C LEU A 108 -4.97 24.36 1.91
N LEU A 109 -4.86 23.07 1.61
CA LEU A 109 -6.00 22.22 1.27
C LEU A 109 -6.67 21.73 2.58
N PRO A 110 -7.99 21.89 2.76
CA PRO A 110 -8.74 21.21 3.82
C PRO A 110 -8.63 19.69 3.69
N ALA A 111 -8.32 19.02 4.80
CA ALA A 111 -8.02 17.59 4.81
C ALA A 111 -9.20 16.70 4.38
N ASP A 112 -10.42 17.21 4.50
CA ASP A 112 -11.69 16.55 4.15
C ASP A 112 -12.26 17.03 2.81
N PHE A 113 -11.51 17.80 2.00
CA PHE A 113 -12.01 18.34 0.73
C PHE A 113 -12.58 17.25 -0.20
N PHE A 114 -11.91 16.09 -0.28
CA PHE A 114 -12.35 14.93 -1.07
C PHE A 114 -13.36 14.01 -0.36
N ASN A 115 -13.90 14.47 0.77
CA ASN A 115 -15.09 13.90 1.36
C ASN A 115 -16.26 14.90 1.38
N VAL A 116 -16.00 16.21 1.52
CA VAL A 116 -17.03 17.25 1.66
C VAL A 116 -17.33 18.00 0.35
N ASN A 117 -16.31 18.54 -0.31
CA ASN A 117 -16.48 19.45 -1.46
C ASN A 117 -16.50 18.70 -2.80
N SER A 118 -15.72 17.63 -2.91
CA SER A 118 -15.74 16.69 -4.04
C SER A 118 -15.84 15.27 -3.47
N PRO A 119 -17.04 14.80 -3.11
CA PRO A 119 -17.23 13.56 -2.37
C PRO A 119 -16.66 12.34 -3.09
N ARG A 120 -15.59 11.79 -2.52
CA ARG A 120 -14.92 10.55 -2.95
C ARG A 120 -14.59 9.63 -1.77
N GLY A 121 -14.89 10.05 -0.54
CA GLY A 121 -14.76 9.21 0.65
C GLY A 121 -13.33 9.10 1.18
N ALA A 122 -12.46 10.07 0.88
CA ALA A 122 -11.11 10.14 1.42
C ALA A 122 -10.96 11.35 2.36
N VAL A 123 -10.48 11.10 3.57
CA VAL A 123 -10.08 12.14 4.53
C VAL A 123 -8.60 11.95 4.83
N LEU A 124 -7.85 13.05 4.74
CA LEU A 124 -6.40 13.05 4.90
C LEU A 124 -6.02 13.36 6.36
N SER A 125 -4.92 12.79 6.84
CA SER A 125 -4.35 13.17 8.13
C SER A 125 -2.82 13.18 8.07
N THR A 126 -2.21 14.06 8.84
CA THR A 126 -0.76 14.11 9.04
C THR A 126 -0.49 14.77 10.38
N ARG A 127 0.69 14.55 10.96
CA ARG A 127 1.05 15.07 12.29
C ARG A 127 0.83 16.59 12.45
N THR A 128 0.97 17.36 11.37
CA THR A 128 0.78 18.81 11.37
C THR A 128 -0.62 19.25 10.98
N GLY A 129 -1.45 18.36 10.43
CA GLY A 129 -2.75 18.68 9.83
C GLY A 129 -2.69 19.60 8.61
N ARG A 130 -1.52 19.73 7.97
CA ARG A 130 -1.29 20.70 6.89
C ARG A 130 -0.95 20.03 5.57
N PHE A 131 -1.71 20.37 4.55
CA PHE A 131 -1.57 19.87 3.18
C PHE A 131 -1.57 21.01 2.18
N GLN A 132 -0.94 20.79 1.04
CA GLN A 132 -0.92 21.72 -0.07
C GLN A 132 -1.03 20.97 -1.39
N VAL A 133 -1.79 21.56 -2.30
CA VAL A 133 -1.84 21.17 -3.72
C VAL A 133 -1.10 22.25 -4.51
N SER A 134 -0.25 21.87 -5.47
CA SER A 134 0.49 22.86 -6.28
C SER A 134 -0.44 23.68 -7.17
N ALA A 135 -0.01 24.86 -7.61
CA ALA A 135 -0.83 25.67 -8.50
C ALA A 135 -0.79 25.16 -9.95
N ASN A 136 -1.76 25.60 -10.75
CA ASN A 136 -1.80 25.36 -12.19
C ASN A 136 -0.66 26.10 -12.91
N ALA A 137 -0.31 25.60 -14.10
CA ALA A 137 0.60 26.29 -14.99
C ALA A 137 0.02 27.66 -15.40
N GLY A 138 0.86 28.69 -15.41
CA GLY A 138 0.45 30.07 -15.76
C GLY A 138 -0.16 30.87 -14.60
N ILE A 139 -0.51 30.25 -13.47
CA ILE A 139 -0.89 30.94 -12.23
C ILE A 139 0.31 30.98 -11.28
N GLY A 140 0.95 29.83 -11.09
CA GLY A 140 2.06 29.68 -10.15
C GLY A 140 1.61 29.79 -8.69
N PRO A 141 2.39 29.27 -7.73
CA PRO A 141 3.64 28.53 -7.87
C PRO A 141 3.38 27.05 -8.24
N ILE A 142 3.89 26.65 -9.41
CA ILE A 142 3.79 25.25 -9.88
C ILE A 142 4.72 24.36 -9.06
N GLU A 143 4.37 23.07 -8.97
CA GLU A 143 5.26 22.02 -8.45
C GLU A 143 5.96 22.41 -7.14
N PHE A 144 5.27 23.16 -6.28
CA PHE A 144 5.73 23.62 -4.98
C PHE A 144 6.99 24.51 -4.98
N ASP A 145 7.23 25.31 -6.01
CA ASP A 145 8.32 26.30 -6.02
C ASP A 145 8.22 27.35 -4.90
N ASN A 146 7.05 27.51 -4.27
CA ASN A 146 6.89 28.32 -3.06
C ASN A 146 7.42 27.66 -1.79
N LEU A 147 7.59 26.33 -1.77
CA LEU A 147 8.10 25.59 -0.62
C LEU A 147 9.62 25.58 -0.64
N ALA A 148 10.21 25.26 -1.79
CA ALA A 148 11.63 25.40 -2.05
C ALA A 148 11.87 25.76 -3.51
N ALA A 149 12.75 26.73 -3.75
CA ALA A 149 13.07 27.18 -5.09
C ALA A 149 13.73 26.06 -5.92
N GLY A 150 13.16 25.75 -7.08
CA GLY A 150 13.67 24.72 -8.00
C GLY A 150 13.01 23.35 -7.83
N ASN A 151 11.95 23.26 -7.04
CA ASN A 151 11.12 22.05 -6.95
C ASN A 151 10.50 21.72 -8.32
N SER A 152 10.17 22.72 -9.14
CA SER A 152 9.71 22.50 -10.53
C SER A 152 10.75 21.84 -11.44
N ALA A 153 12.02 21.86 -11.06
CA ALA A 153 13.06 21.12 -11.76
C ALA A 153 13.27 19.69 -11.22
N GLN A 154 12.65 19.35 -10.07
CA GLN A 154 12.74 18.02 -9.45
C GLN A 154 11.46 17.22 -9.68
N PHE A 155 10.29 17.86 -9.58
CA PHE A 155 9.00 17.19 -9.69
C PHE A 155 8.43 17.21 -11.10
N ALA A 156 7.59 16.23 -11.40
CA ALA A 156 6.74 16.19 -12.58
C ALA A 156 5.38 15.59 -12.22
N ALA A 157 4.33 16.07 -12.89
CA ALA A 157 3.00 15.46 -12.82
C ALA A 157 2.90 14.23 -13.75
N PHE A 158 2.25 13.18 -13.26
CA PHE A 158 1.74 12.09 -14.08
C PHE A 158 0.46 12.50 -14.81
N SER A 159 -0.49 13.06 -14.05
CA SER A 159 -1.71 13.70 -14.54
C SER A 159 -1.58 15.20 -14.34
N PRO A 160 -1.20 15.97 -15.38
CA PRO A 160 -1.02 17.40 -15.23
C PRO A 160 -2.36 18.09 -14.90
N GLN A 161 -2.35 19.08 -14.01
CA GLN A 161 -1.21 19.96 -13.70
C GLN A 161 -0.74 19.98 -12.26
N ARG A 162 -1.47 19.35 -11.33
CA ARG A 162 -1.25 19.58 -9.90
C ARG A 162 -0.70 18.38 -9.16
N LEU A 163 0.18 18.66 -8.22
CA LEU A 163 0.75 17.70 -7.28
C LEU A 163 0.18 17.94 -5.87
N PHE A 164 0.35 16.94 -5.01
CA PHE A 164 -0.01 16.97 -3.61
C PHE A 164 1.19 16.72 -2.69
N THR A 165 1.21 17.41 -1.55
CA THR A 165 2.16 17.14 -0.46
C THR A 165 1.57 17.49 0.90
N GLN A 166 1.99 16.73 1.92
CA GLN A 166 1.93 17.16 3.31
C GLN A 166 3.02 18.19 3.63
N LEU A 167 2.81 18.97 4.70
CA LEU A 167 3.76 19.98 5.18
C LEU A 167 4.28 19.64 6.59
N GLY A 168 5.59 19.77 6.82
CA GLY A 168 6.22 19.58 8.13
C GLY A 168 6.27 18.12 8.62
N SER A 169 6.03 17.18 7.71
CA SER A 169 5.99 15.72 7.94
C SER A 169 6.40 14.99 6.65
N THR A 170 6.74 13.70 6.76
CA THR A 170 6.89 12.79 5.61
C THR A 170 5.73 11.82 5.49
N THR A 171 4.77 11.88 6.41
CA THR A 171 3.69 10.92 6.51
C THR A 171 2.35 11.55 6.16
N THR A 172 1.56 10.86 5.34
CA THR A 172 0.15 11.15 5.08
C THR A 172 -0.66 9.89 5.36
N GLU A 173 -1.72 10.00 6.14
CA GLU A 173 -2.73 8.95 6.31
C GLU A 173 -3.96 9.30 5.48
N VAL A 174 -4.62 8.27 4.95
CA VAL A 174 -5.90 8.39 4.24
C VAL A 174 -6.89 7.43 4.87
N ASP A 175 -7.95 7.97 5.46
CA ASP A 175 -9.06 7.22 6.01
C ASP A 175 -10.24 7.21 5.03
N PHE A 176 -10.90 6.06 4.91
CA PHE A 176 -12.02 5.88 3.99
C PHE A 176 -13.38 5.99 4.68
N PHE A 177 -14.29 6.71 4.04
CA PHE A 177 -15.67 6.92 4.47
C PHE A 177 -16.61 6.68 3.30
N VAL A 178 -17.88 6.38 3.59
CA VAL A 178 -18.91 6.47 2.55
C VAL A 178 -18.88 7.91 2.03
N PRO A 179 -18.68 8.13 0.72
CA PRO A 179 -18.43 9.46 0.18
C PRO A 179 -19.47 10.49 0.60
N GLY A 180 -19.05 11.65 1.12
CA GLY A 180 -19.99 12.69 1.56
C GLY A 180 -20.54 12.48 2.97
N SER A 181 -20.02 11.53 3.74
CA SER A 181 -20.52 11.20 5.08
C SER A 181 -19.40 10.97 6.09
N THR A 182 -19.80 10.76 7.35
CA THR A 182 -18.91 10.36 8.45
C THR A 182 -18.98 8.86 8.74
N THR A 183 -19.68 8.07 7.93
CA THR A 183 -19.76 6.61 8.08
C THR A 183 -18.45 5.99 7.64
N PRO A 184 -17.68 5.32 8.54
CA PRO A 184 -16.45 4.63 8.13
C PRO A 184 -16.73 3.61 7.04
N ALA A 185 -15.79 3.48 6.11
CA ALA A 185 -15.89 2.56 5.00
C ALA A 185 -14.58 1.79 4.82
N THR A 186 -14.65 0.71 4.06
CA THR A 186 -13.47 0.03 3.55
C THR A 186 -13.46 0.09 2.04
N THR A 187 -12.27 0.04 1.47
CA THR A 187 -12.03 -0.14 0.05
C THR A 187 -11.30 -1.47 -0.18
N HIS A 188 -11.27 -1.92 -1.43
CA HIS A 188 -10.56 -3.14 -1.83
C HIS A 188 -9.20 -2.85 -2.47
N GLY A 189 -8.70 -1.62 -2.42
CA GLY A 189 -7.33 -1.32 -2.80
C GLY A 189 -7.03 0.17 -2.77
N PHE A 190 -5.74 0.50 -2.65
CA PHE A 190 -5.23 1.86 -2.74
C PHE A 190 -3.87 1.86 -3.45
N GLY A 191 -3.66 2.85 -4.29
CA GLY A 191 -2.39 3.15 -4.91
C GLY A 191 -2.20 4.65 -5.11
N ALA A 192 -0.95 5.05 -5.22
CA ALA A 192 -0.58 6.44 -5.43
C ALA A 192 0.57 6.54 -6.44
N VAL A 193 0.57 7.65 -7.17
CA VAL A 193 1.71 8.08 -7.97
C VAL A 193 2.61 9.00 -7.13
N PHE A 194 3.91 8.83 -7.29
CA PHE A 194 4.96 9.58 -6.63
C PHE A 194 5.88 10.20 -7.68
N THR A 195 6.40 11.39 -7.39
CA THR A 195 7.44 12.02 -8.20
C THR A 195 8.72 12.14 -7.38
N ASP A 196 9.84 11.93 -8.06
CA ASP A 196 11.19 12.15 -7.53
C ASP A 196 11.60 11.17 -6.41
N VAL A 197 11.20 9.89 -6.53
CA VAL A 197 11.65 8.84 -5.60
C VAL A 197 13.08 8.41 -5.95
N ASP A 198 14.04 9.13 -5.42
CA ASP A 198 15.46 8.97 -5.72
C ASP A 198 16.13 7.83 -4.94
N ARG A 199 15.60 7.49 -3.76
CA ARG A 199 16.21 6.54 -2.83
C ARG A 199 15.17 5.69 -2.09
N PRO A 200 15.59 4.55 -1.52
CA PRO A 200 14.73 3.80 -0.61
C PRO A 200 14.33 4.62 0.62
N GLY A 201 13.07 4.50 1.03
CA GLY A 201 12.52 5.18 2.22
C GLY A 201 11.04 5.53 2.11
N SER A 202 10.50 5.58 0.89
CA SER A 202 9.07 5.81 0.65
C SER A 202 8.29 4.50 0.69
N THR A 203 7.15 4.46 1.39
CA THR A 203 6.33 3.26 1.59
C THR A 203 4.84 3.57 1.56
N ILE A 204 4.02 2.55 1.29
CA ILE A 204 2.59 2.54 1.66
C ILE A 204 2.33 1.36 2.60
N GLU A 205 1.75 1.66 3.77
CA GLU A 205 1.22 0.70 4.73
C GLU A 205 -0.31 0.67 4.63
N TYR A 206 -0.88 -0.52 4.74
CA TYR A 206 -2.30 -0.79 4.51
C TYR A 206 -2.92 -1.35 5.79
N TYR A 207 -4.02 -0.77 6.28
CA TYR A 207 -4.63 -1.14 7.56
C TYR A 207 -6.11 -1.51 7.42
N ASP A 208 -6.53 -2.52 8.17
CA ASP A 208 -7.96 -2.84 8.30
C ASP A 208 -8.68 -1.95 9.33
N ILE A 209 -9.97 -2.20 9.53
CA ILE A 209 -10.84 -1.42 10.41
C ILE A 209 -10.44 -1.52 11.89
N ASP A 210 -9.73 -2.59 12.28
CA ASP A 210 -9.20 -2.80 13.63
C ASP A 210 -7.79 -2.22 13.80
N GLY A 211 -7.28 -1.53 12.76
CA GLY A 211 -5.93 -0.97 12.72
C GLY A 211 -4.83 -2.02 12.57
N GLN A 212 -5.16 -3.24 12.13
CA GLN A 212 -4.16 -4.27 11.86
C GLN A 212 -3.49 -4.04 10.51
N LEU A 213 -2.16 -4.18 10.49
CA LEU A 213 -1.38 -4.07 9.26
C LEU A 213 -1.68 -5.26 8.33
N LEU A 214 -2.26 -4.96 7.17
CA LEU A 214 -2.51 -5.89 6.08
C LEU A 214 -1.27 -6.11 5.21
N GLY A 215 -0.41 -5.09 5.13
CA GLY A 215 0.86 -5.15 4.42
C GLY A 215 1.56 -3.79 4.38
N ALA A 216 2.86 -3.82 4.16
CA ALA A 216 3.70 -2.64 3.94
C ALA A 216 4.58 -2.90 2.72
N PHE A 217 4.64 -1.94 1.81
CA PHE A 217 5.31 -2.10 0.52
C PHE A 217 6.16 -0.86 0.21
N ASP A 218 7.39 -1.11 -0.22
CA ASP A 218 8.31 -0.07 -0.65
C ASP A 218 7.90 0.46 -2.03
N ILE A 219 7.97 1.77 -2.21
CA ILE A 219 7.75 2.40 -3.51
C ILE A 219 9.02 2.19 -4.35
N PRO A 220 8.90 1.74 -5.62
CA PRO A 220 10.07 1.51 -6.47
C PRO A 220 10.85 2.80 -6.69
N VAL A 221 12.18 2.70 -6.68
CA VAL A 221 13.09 3.84 -6.84
C VAL A 221 13.40 4.07 -8.32
N SER A 222 13.38 5.33 -8.76
CA SER A 222 13.86 5.74 -10.08
C SER A 222 14.72 6.99 -9.91
N PRO A 223 16.05 6.86 -9.78
CA PRO A 223 16.91 8.01 -9.53
C PRO A 223 16.92 9.01 -10.69
N GLY A 224 17.00 10.28 -10.34
CA GLY A 224 16.99 11.41 -11.25
C GLY A 224 15.74 12.25 -11.11
N ARG A 225 15.81 13.42 -11.72
CA ARG A 225 14.77 14.45 -11.65
C ARG A 225 13.58 14.09 -12.51
N GLN A 226 12.41 14.56 -12.09
CA GLN A 226 11.16 14.45 -12.83
C GLN A 226 10.81 13.01 -13.16
N THR A 227 11.30 12.09 -12.33
CA THR A 227 11.00 10.68 -12.41
C THR A 227 9.69 10.40 -11.68
N LEU A 228 9.02 9.34 -12.10
CA LEU A 228 7.74 8.93 -11.55
C LEU A 228 7.82 7.49 -11.08
N SER A 229 7.10 7.22 -10.00
CA SER A 229 6.96 5.89 -9.40
C SER A 229 5.49 5.65 -9.05
N PHE A 230 5.05 4.41 -9.17
CA PHE A 230 3.70 3.99 -8.82
C PHE A 230 3.76 2.75 -7.94
N LEU A 231 2.90 2.73 -6.94
CA LEU A 231 2.62 1.56 -6.11
C LEU A 231 1.11 1.51 -5.85
N GLY A 232 0.50 0.37 -6.14
CA GLY A 232 -0.90 0.06 -5.81
C GLY A 232 -1.05 -1.38 -5.35
N VAL A 233 -1.85 -1.58 -4.31
CA VAL A 233 -2.18 -2.90 -3.77
C VAL A 233 -3.69 -3.08 -3.76
N SER A 234 -4.16 -4.17 -4.36
CA SER A 234 -5.57 -4.57 -4.39
C SER A 234 -5.78 -5.87 -3.61
N PHE A 235 -6.92 -5.94 -2.94
CA PHE A 235 -7.36 -7.02 -2.08
C PHE A 235 -8.56 -7.73 -2.73
N PRO A 236 -8.80 -9.02 -2.42
CA PRO A 236 -9.94 -9.77 -2.96
C PRO A 236 -11.32 -9.26 -2.55
N SER A 237 -11.39 -8.43 -1.50
CA SER A 237 -12.60 -7.86 -0.92
C SER A 237 -12.27 -6.49 -0.30
N ALA A 238 -13.29 -5.69 -0.02
CA ALA A 238 -13.10 -4.44 0.71
C ALA A 238 -12.74 -4.74 2.16
N VAL A 239 -11.49 -4.47 2.53
CA VAL A 239 -10.93 -4.73 3.86
C VAL A 239 -10.01 -3.59 4.32
N LEU A 240 -9.64 -2.70 3.39
CA LEU A 240 -8.72 -1.59 3.64
C LEU A 240 -9.51 -0.41 4.20
N ALA A 241 -9.34 -0.10 5.48
CA ALA A 241 -9.99 1.05 6.12
C ALA A 241 -9.14 2.32 6.02
N SER A 242 -7.81 2.17 6.03
CA SER A 242 -6.91 3.30 5.88
C SER A 242 -5.54 2.89 5.33
N VAL A 243 -4.80 3.88 4.82
CA VAL A 243 -3.40 3.72 4.45
C VAL A 243 -2.53 4.75 5.16
N ARG A 244 -1.27 4.40 5.44
CA ARG A 244 -0.22 5.34 5.80
C ARG A 244 0.84 5.37 4.70
N ILE A 245 1.03 6.54 4.12
CA ILE A 245 2.02 6.82 3.09
C ILE A 245 3.20 7.52 3.76
N THR A 246 4.41 7.02 3.55
CA THR A 246 5.65 7.74 3.82
C THR A 246 6.23 8.19 2.49
N SER A 247 6.38 9.50 2.27
CA SER A 247 6.96 10.06 1.04
C SER A 247 8.29 10.76 1.35
N GLY A 248 9.37 10.20 0.81
CA GLY A 248 10.72 10.69 0.95
C GLY A 248 11.27 10.55 2.38
N LYS A 249 12.45 11.14 2.59
CA LYS A 249 13.09 11.22 3.91
C LYS A 249 12.85 12.55 4.59
N VAL A 250 12.45 13.55 3.83
CA VAL A 250 12.17 14.90 4.30
C VAL A 250 10.95 15.48 3.60
N SER A 251 10.31 16.45 4.26
CA SER A 251 9.23 17.25 3.66
C SER A 251 9.75 18.06 2.46
N PRO A 252 8.97 18.21 1.37
CA PRO A 252 9.31 19.05 0.20
C PRO A 252 9.51 20.55 0.48
N GLN A 253 9.33 20.97 1.75
CA GLN A 253 9.72 22.30 2.25
C GLN A 253 11.23 22.48 2.41
N LEU A 254 11.99 21.39 2.40
CA LEU A 254 13.44 21.43 2.46
C LEU A 254 14.00 21.30 1.05
N SER A 255 14.97 22.13 0.69
CA SER A 255 15.64 22.00 -0.60
C SER A 255 16.43 20.68 -0.65
N GLU A 256 16.29 19.92 -1.73
CA GLU A 256 17.09 18.71 -1.97
C GLU A 256 18.59 18.96 -2.12
N ARG A 257 19.00 20.23 -2.30
CA ARG A 257 20.40 20.67 -2.38
C ARG A 257 21.25 20.21 -1.17
N ALA A 258 20.63 19.74 -0.10
CA ALA A 258 21.27 19.24 1.12
C ALA A 258 21.39 17.70 1.23
N GLY A 259 20.94 16.92 0.23
CA GLY A 259 21.15 15.46 0.19
C GLY A 259 20.06 14.52 0.73
N PRO A 260 18.97 14.92 1.41
CA PRO A 260 17.83 14.04 1.66
C PRO A 260 16.77 14.13 0.54
N ASP A 261 16.14 12.98 0.27
CA ASP A 261 15.15 12.74 -0.79
C ASP A 261 13.78 13.36 -0.43
N THR A 262 13.27 14.25 -1.27
CA THR A 262 11.93 14.87 -1.16
C THR A 262 11.00 14.26 -2.18
N VAL A 263 9.82 13.81 -1.75
CA VAL A 263 8.86 13.16 -2.64
C VAL A 263 7.52 13.85 -2.51
N ALA A 264 7.01 14.33 -3.65
CA ALA A 264 5.63 14.74 -3.79
C ALA A 264 4.79 13.61 -4.41
N MET A 265 3.48 13.74 -4.34
CA MET A 265 2.54 12.75 -4.84
C MET A 265 1.63 13.34 -5.91
N ASP A 266 1.11 12.48 -6.76
CA ASP A 266 0.07 12.77 -7.75
C ASP A 266 -1.09 11.79 -7.53
N ASP A 267 -1.82 11.42 -8.58
CA ASP A 267 -2.98 10.51 -8.60
C ASP A 267 -3.04 9.52 -7.42
N PHE A 268 -4.07 9.68 -6.57
CA PHE A 268 -4.51 8.62 -5.66
C PHE A 268 -5.64 7.84 -6.32
N VAL A 269 -5.49 6.53 -6.42
CA VAL A 269 -6.46 5.61 -7.02
C VAL A 269 -6.88 4.60 -5.95
N TYR A 270 -8.17 4.41 -5.74
CA TYR A 270 -8.66 3.45 -4.76
C TYR A 270 -10.01 2.89 -5.15
N GLY A 271 -10.32 1.67 -4.71
CA GLY A 271 -11.63 1.07 -4.96
C GLY A 271 -12.74 1.90 -4.30
N GLU A 272 -13.97 1.72 -4.74
CA GLU A 272 -15.14 2.37 -4.16
C GLU A 272 -15.21 2.13 -2.65
N PRO A 273 -15.23 3.18 -1.81
CA PRO A 273 -15.47 3.01 -0.38
C PRO A 273 -16.89 2.47 -0.13
N ILE A 274 -16.98 1.36 0.58
CA ILE A 274 -18.24 0.70 0.97
C ILE A 274 -18.31 0.54 2.49
N ALA A 275 -19.51 0.70 3.06
CA ALA A 275 -19.77 0.54 4.49
C ALA A 275 -19.65 -0.93 4.96
#